data_AF-A0AAP6WQ18-F1
#
_entry.id   AF-A0AAP6WQ18-F1
#
_cell.length_a   1.000
_cell.length_b   1.000
_cell.length_c   1.000
_cell.angle_alpha   90.00
_cell.angle_beta   90.00
_cell.angle_gamma   90.00
#
_symmetry.space_group_name_H-M   'P 1'
#
loop_
_entity.id
_entity.type
_entity.pdbx_description
1 polymer ?
#
loop_
_entity_poly.entity_id
_entity_poly.type
_entity_poly.pdbx_seq_one_letter_code
_entity_poly.pdbx_strand_id
1 'polypeptide(L)' 'MINCNKSWNVKISKIVGLEKIRKIKNMCSLKYIEENSNYCMYKITRSLDICLPLITELFKNFNIEINSDENKFLIEIC' A
#
# COMPACT_ATOMS: atom_id res chain seq x y z
N MET A 1 -19.05 -9.16 -7.90
CA MET A 1 -19.15 -8.30 -6.72
C MET A 1 -17.84 -8.35 -5.97
N ILE A 2 -17.03 -7.30 -6.08
CA ILE A 2 -15.68 -7.28 -5.52
C ILE A 2 -15.79 -7.04 -4.01
N ASN A 3 -15.18 -7.95 -3.26
CA ASN A 3 -15.33 -8.12 -1.83
C ASN A 3 -14.64 -6.94 -1.13
N CYS A 4 -15.41 -5.96 -0.63
CA CYS A 4 -14.93 -4.88 0.26
C CYS A 4 -14.18 -5.40 1.52
N ASN A 5 -14.20 -6.71 1.76
CA ASN A 5 -13.68 -7.36 2.95
C ASN A 5 -12.28 -7.97 2.79
N LYS A 6 -11.69 -8.02 1.59
CA LYS A 6 -10.32 -8.51 1.45
C LYS A 6 -9.34 -7.40 1.79
N SER A 7 -8.87 -7.42 3.04
CA SER A 7 -7.74 -6.61 3.45
C SER A 7 -6.51 -6.95 2.61
N TRP A 8 -5.77 -5.92 2.21
CA TRP A 8 -4.56 -6.05 1.40
C TRP A 8 -3.43 -5.26 2.05
N ASN A 9 -2.20 -5.52 1.63
CA ASN A 9 -1.03 -4.91 2.24
C ASN A 9 -0.33 -3.97 1.25
N VAL A 10 0.28 -2.92 1.79
CA VAL A 10 1.22 -2.07 1.06
C VAL A 10 2.58 -2.16 1.77
N LYS A 11 3.64 -2.38 1.00
CA LYS A 11 5.03 -2.37 1.45
C LYS A 11 5.72 -1.22 0.72
N ILE A 12 6.27 -0.28 1.48
CA ILE A 12 6.79 0.97 0.93
C ILE A 12 8.24 1.08 1.36
N SER A 13 9.13 1.18 0.39
CA SER A 13 10.54 1.46 0.64
C SER A 13 10.70 2.84 1.28
N LYS A 14 11.62 2.96 2.24
CA LYS A 14 11.91 4.24 2.90
C LYS A 14 12.57 5.25 1.95
N ILE A 15 13.17 4.77 0.85
CA ILE A 15 13.74 5.64 -0.20
C ILE A 15 12.68 6.53 -0.86
N VAL A 16 11.42 6.08 -0.83
CA VAL A 16 10.26 6.77 -1.44
C VAL A 16 9.87 8.03 -0.64
N GLY A 17 10.39 8.16 0.58
CA GLY A 17 10.24 9.34 1.43
C GLY A 17 9.05 9.27 2.40
N LEU A 18 9.30 9.68 3.64
CA LEU A 18 8.31 9.65 4.74
C LEU A 18 7.05 10.49 4.47
N GLU A 19 7.18 11.56 3.67
CA GLU A 19 6.04 12.43 3.34
C GLU A 19 4.96 11.70 2.53
N LYS A 20 5.36 10.86 1.56
CA LYS A 20 4.42 10.07 0.77
C LYS A 20 3.76 8.97 1.59
N ILE A 21 4.50 8.36 2.52
CA ILE A 21 3.94 7.39 3.48
C ILE A 21 2.84 8.03 4.34
N ARG A 22 3.06 9.27 4.81
CA ARG A 22 2.04 10.03 5.55
C ARG A 22 0.81 10.33 4.70
N LYS A 23 0.98 10.61 3.39
CA LYS A 23 -0.16 10.82 2.48
C LYS A 23 -1.04 9.58 2.34
N ILE A 24 -0.47 8.37 2.27
CA ILE A 24 -1.26 7.12 2.28
C ILE A 24 -2.05 6.99 3.58
N LYS A 25 -1.44 7.30 4.75
CA LYS A 25 -2.13 7.25 6.05
C LYS A 25 -3.40 8.10 6.08
N ASN A 26 -3.41 9.21 5.33
CA ASN A 26 -4.58 10.09 5.22
C ASN A 26 -5.62 9.58 4.19
N MET A 27 -5.20 8.78 3.20
CA MET A 27 -6.08 8.29 2.12
C MET A 27 -6.78 6.97 2.46
N CYS A 28 -6.09 6.07 3.15
CA CYS A 28 -6.58 4.72 3.43
C CYS A 28 -6.51 4.44 4.93
N SER A 29 -7.48 3.69 5.48
CA SER A 29 -7.40 3.20 6.85
C SER A 29 -6.27 2.17 6.95
N LEU A 30 -5.15 2.60 7.53
CA LEU A 30 -3.94 1.78 7.66
C LEU A 30 -3.81 1.21 9.07
N LYS A 31 -3.44 -0.07 9.15
CA LYS A 31 -2.92 -0.70 10.36
C LYS A 31 -1.45 -1.03 10.13
N TYR A 32 -0.58 -0.52 11.00
CA TYR A 32 0.85 -0.86 10.97
C TYR A 32 1.05 -2.37 11.19
N ILE A 33 1.92 -2.99 10.37
CA ILE A 33 2.35 -4.39 10.54
C ILE A 33 3.78 -4.40 11.06
N GLU A 34 4.72 -3.90 10.27
CA GLU A 34 6.17 -3.96 10.56
C GLU A 34 6.96 -2.86 9.85
N GLU A 35 8.18 -2.63 10.31
CA GLU A 35 9.13 -1.67 9.76
C GLU A 35 10.56 -2.15 10.03
N ASN A 36 11.45 -1.95 9.07
CA ASN A 36 12.88 -2.11 9.25
C ASN A 36 13.65 -0.94 8.63
N SER A 37 14.97 -1.05 8.47
CA SER A 37 15.79 0.00 7.87
C SER A 37 15.41 0.36 6.43
N ASN A 38 14.75 -0.57 5.72
CA ASN A 38 14.54 -0.47 4.27
C ASN A 38 13.09 -0.19 3.91
N TYR A 39 12.12 -0.68 4.67
CA TYR A 39 10.70 -0.52 4.34
C TYR A 39 9.79 -0.36 5.55
N CYS A 40 8.56 0.09 5.28
CA CYS A 40 7.41 0.04 6.18
C CYS A 40 6.29 -0.77 5.51
N MET A 41 5.61 -1.63 6.28
CA MET A 41 4.50 -2.44 5.81
C MET A 41 3.21 -2.13 6.57
N TYR A 42 2.12 -1.93 5.83
CA TYR A 42 0.81 -1.59 6.36
C TYR A 42 -0.27 -2.50 5.79
N LYS A 43 -1.22 -2.89 6.65
CA LYS A 43 -2.47 -3.52 6.26
C LYS A 43 -3.50 -2.43 5.95
N ILE A 44 -4.24 -2.59 4.86
CA ILE A 44 -5.26 -1.66 4.40
C ILE A 44 -6.62 -2.34 4.45
N THR A 45 -7.55 -1.71 5.17
CA THR A 45 -8.93 -2.19 5.37
C THR A 45 -9.95 -1.35 4.59
N ARG A 46 -9.53 -0.84 3.43
CA ARG A 46 -10.35 -0.06 2.50
C ARG A 46 -10.36 -0.74 1.14
N SER A 47 -11.43 -0.52 0.36
CA SER A 47 -11.55 -1.07 -0.99
C SER A 47 -10.30 -0.79 -1.82
N LEU A 48 -9.74 -1.84 -2.40
CA LEU A 48 -8.58 -1.78 -3.29
C LEU A 48 -8.88 -0.92 -4.51
N ASP A 49 -10.07 -1.05 -5.11
CA ASP A 49 -10.47 -0.32 -6.31
C ASP A 49 -10.46 1.21 -6.10
N ILE A 50 -10.66 1.65 -4.85
CA ILE A 50 -10.61 3.07 -4.47
C ILE A 50 -9.18 3.53 -4.19
N CYS A 51 -8.42 2.74 -3.41
CA CYS A 51 -7.09 3.13 -2.97
C CYS A 51 -6.01 2.95 -4.06
N LEU A 52 -6.15 1.95 -4.93
CA LEU A 52 -5.14 1.62 -5.94
C LEU A 52 -4.87 2.80 -6.89
N PRO A 53 -5.88 3.44 -7.54
CA PRO A 53 -5.62 4.58 -8.42
C PRO A 53 -4.94 5.76 -7.70
N LEU A 54 -5.33 6.03 -6.45
CA LEU A 54 -4.76 7.11 -5.64
C LEU A 54 -3.29 6.85 -5.30
N ILE A 55 -2.96 5.59 -4.97
CA ILE A 55 -1.59 5.17 -4.69
C ILE A 55 -0.75 5.19 -5.97
N THR A 56 -1.24 4.63 -7.06
CA THR A 56 -0.52 4.66 -8.35
C THR A 56 -0.22 6.09 -8.79
N GLU A 57 -1.15 7.02 -8.63
CA GLU A 57 -0.90 8.45 -8.94
C GLU A 57 0.12 9.09 -7.98
N LEU A 58 -0.01 8.83 -6.67
CA LEU A 58 0.91 9.37 -5.66
C LEU A 58 2.36 8.88 -5.85
N PHE A 59 2.52 7.66 -6.36
CA PHE A 59 3.80 6.99 -6.56
C PHE A 59 4.17 6.76 -8.03
N LYS A 60 3.58 7.50 -8.97
CA LYS A 60 3.81 7.33 -10.41
C LYS A 60 5.26 7.44 -10.90
N ASN A 61 6.13 8.06 -10.09
CA ASN A 61 7.56 8.20 -10.36
C ASN A 61 8.42 7.10 -9.72
N PHE A 62 7.79 6.12 -9.07
CA PHE A 62 8.42 5.01 -8.36
C PHE A 62 8.02 3.69 -8.99
N ASN A 63 8.81 2.65 -8.76
CA ASN A 63 8.45 1.33 -9.23
C ASN A 63 7.32 0.77 -8.35
N ILE A 64 6.25 0.28 -8.97
CA ILE A 64 5.11 -0.31 -8.27
C ILE A 64 4.93 -1.74 -8.76
N GLU A 65 5.04 -2.69 -7.84
CA GLU A 65 4.83 -4.11 -8.10
C GLU A 65 3.57 -4.57 -7.38
N ILE A 66 2.71 -5.31 -8.08
CA ILE A 66 1.47 -5.83 -7.54
C ILE A 66 1.57 -7.36 -7.52
N ASN A 67 1.62 -7.93 -6.33
CA ASN A 67 1.68 -9.36 -6.09
C ASN A 67 0.34 -9.84 -5.51
N SER A 68 -0.37 -10.69 -6.24
CA SER A 68 -1.67 -11.23 -5.81
C SER A 68 -1.72 -12.75 -5.92
N ASP A 69 -1.82 -13.40 -4.77
CA ASP A 69 -2.06 -14.84 -4.65
C ASP A 69 -3.42 -15.09 -3.99
N GLU A 70 -3.89 -16.34 -3.97
CA GLU A 70 -5.20 -16.72 -3.40
C GLU A 70 -5.42 -16.18 -1.97
N ASN A 71 -4.33 -16.10 -1.20
CA ASN A 71 -4.33 -15.73 0.22
C ASN A 71 -3.85 -14.31 0.51
N LYS A 72 -3.21 -13.60 -0.44
CA LYS A 72 -2.54 -12.34 -0.15
C LYS A 72 -2.55 -11.40 -1.36
N PHE A 73 -2.92 -10.15 -1.11
CA PHE A 73 -2.73 -9.06 -2.06
C PHE A 73 -1.72 -8.07 -1.47
N LEU A 74 -0.63 -7.82 -2.18
CA LEU A 74 0.49 -6.98 -1.77
C LEU A 74 0.86 -6.00 -2.88
N ILE A 75 0.95 -4.73 -2.53
CA ILE A 75 1.53 -3.70 -3.39
C ILE A 75 2.90 -3.33 -2.81
N GLU A 76 3.96 -3.47 -3.60
CA GLU A 76 5.30 -3.01 -3.26
C GLU A 76 5.62 -1.71 -3.99
N ILE A 77 6.20 -0.74 -3.29
CA ILE A 77 6.56 0.57 -3.83
C ILE A 77 8.03 0.82 -3.52
N CYS A 78 8.85 0.97 -4.57
CA CYS A 78 10.31 1.08 -4.51
C CYS A 78 10.81 2.36 -5.17
#